data_AF-A0AAW2P3F9-F1
#
_entry.id   AF-A0AAW2P3F9-F1
#
_cell.length_a   1.000
_cell.length_b   1.000
_cell.length_c   1.000
_cell.angle_alpha   90.00
_cell.angle_beta   90.00
_cell.angle_gamma   90.00
#
_symmetry.space_group_name_H-M   'P 1'
#
loop_
_entity.id
_entity.type
_entity.pdbx_description
1 polymer ?
#
loop_
_entity_poly.entity_id
_entity_poly.type
_entity_poly.pdbx_seq_one_letter_code
_entity_poly.pdbx_strand_id
1 'polypeptide(L)'
;MGSLMQELKRQASFFLRQKIKTARLALTDVTPAQLLTEEVTNGDSMAADVHAITLISRAAFEVDDYERIVHILHLRLSKFDEVNWRGSYKALVLLEHLLTHGPQRIAEEFESDQDFITDMANFSYVDDKGFDWGLSVKKKAERVIELLEDRVYLKEERARARKLTFGIKGFGSFSQNVSSTDGTNSHAVLRSNSLLFGDHHHHHDVELESNLLASHEYSNLLATNKRMADDNFKGWSNTYRSHGYAMEEDHPFWDKEHQTRVSLLSSI
;
A
#
# COMPACT_ATOMS: atom_id res chain seq x y z
N MET A 1 4.60 36.91 6.25
CA MET A 1 3.85 36.53 7.48
C MET A 1 2.91 35.33 7.31
N GLY A 2 2.39 35.02 6.12
CA GLY A 2 1.45 33.89 5.93
C GLY A 2 2.00 32.49 6.25
N SER A 3 3.29 32.22 5.98
CA SER A 3 3.88 30.87 6.12
C SER A 3 3.92 30.33 7.55
N LEU A 4 4.25 31.17 8.55
CA LEU A 4 4.32 30.74 9.97
C LEU A 4 2.95 30.34 10.52
N MET A 5 1.91 31.12 10.17
CA MET A 5 0.54 30.81 10.59
C MET A 5 0.03 29.53 9.96
N GLN A 6 0.37 29.26 8.69
CA GLN A 6 0.00 28.01 8.03
C GLN A 6 0.70 26.81 8.66
N GLU A 7 1.98 26.95 9.02
CA GLU A 7 2.71 25.89 9.73
C GLU A 7 2.09 25.59 11.09
N LEU A 8 1.78 26.63 11.87
CA LEU A 8 1.12 26.46 13.18
C LEU A 8 -0.25 25.79 13.04
N LYS A 9 -1.05 26.15 12.03
CA LYS A 9 -2.32 25.48 11.73
C LYS A 9 -2.13 24.01 11.36
N ARG A 10 -1.12 23.70 10.53
CA ARG A 10 -0.79 22.33 10.14
C ARG A 10 -0.38 21.49 11.36
N GLN A 11 0.52 22.01 12.19
CA GLN A 11 1.00 21.35 13.40
C GLN A 11 -0.12 21.15 14.42
N ALA A 12 -0.92 22.19 14.69
CA ALA A 12 -2.03 22.10 15.62
C ALA A 12 -3.11 21.12 15.14
N SER A 13 -3.45 21.14 13.84
CA SER A 13 -4.44 20.20 13.27
C SER A 13 -3.94 18.77 13.29
N PHE A 14 -2.65 18.53 13.01
CA PHE A 14 -2.05 17.20 13.15
C PHE A 14 -2.11 16.71 14.59
N PHE A 15 -1.69 17.54 15.57
CA PHE A 15 -1.73 17.19 16.98
C PHE A 15 -3.15 16.86 17.45
N LEU A 16 -4.13 17.70 17.09
CA LEU A 16 -5.53 17.47 17.45
C LEU A 16 -6.07 16.17 16.85
N ARG A 17 -5.80 15.91 15.56
CA ARG A 17 -6.17 14.65 14.90
C ARG A 17 -5.57 13.45 15.64
N GLN A 18 -4.29 13.53 16.04
CA GLN A 18 -3.63 12.46 16.79
C GLN A 18 -4.28 12.24 18.16
N LYS A 19 -4.57 13.30 18.92
CA LYS A 19 -5.23 13.19 20.22
C LYS A 19 -6.64 12.61 20.11
N ILE A 20 -7.40 12.98 19.09
CA ILE A 20 -8.72 12.39 18.81
C ILE A 20 -8.59 10.90 18.49
N LYS A 21 -7.62 10.49 17.67
CA LYS A 21 -7.37 9.06 17.39
C LYS A 21 -7.03 8.29 18.67
N THR A 22 -6.13 8.82 19.49
CA THR A 22 -5.78 8.19 20.78
C THR A 22 -6.99 8.07 21.70
N ALA A 23 -7.81 9.14 21.79
CA ALA A 23 -9.02 9.12 22.60
C ALA A 23 -10.04 8.08 22.09
N ARG A 24 -10.25 7.99 20.78
CA ARG A 24 -11.13 6.97 20.20
C ARG A 24 -10.65 5.55 20.53
N LEU A 25 -9.36 5.26 20.37
CA LEU A 25 -8.80 3.95 20.74
C LEU A 25 -8.93 3.63 22.23
N ALA A 26 -8.86 4.64 23.11
CA ALA A 26 -8.91 4.42 24.55
C ALA A 26 -10.33 4.38 25.12
N LEU A 27 -11.30 5.02 24.47
CA LEU A 27 -12.64 5.27 25.01
C LEU A 27 -13.77 4.57 24.24
N THR A 28 -13.48 4.02 23.06
CA THR A 28 -14.46 3.32 22.21
C THR A 28 -13.90 1.97 21.76
N ASP A 29 -14.74 1.16 21.13
CA ASP A 29 -14.43 -0.17 20.60
C ASP A 29 -13.84 -0.15 19.17
N VAL A 30 -13.36 1.02 18.73
CA VAL A 30 -12.71 1.14 17.43
C VAL A 30 -11.36 0.43 17.46
N THR A 31 -11.05 -0.27 16.38
CA THR A 31 -9.77 -0.95 16.24
C THR A 31 -8.73 -0.04 15.55
N PRO A 32 -7.42 -0.31 15.72
CA PRO A 32 -6.38 0.39 14.98
C PRO A 32 -6.56 0.25 13.46
N ALA A 33 -6.95 -0.93 12.96
CA ALA A 33 -7.16 -1.15 11.53
C ALA A 33 -8.35 -0.35 10.99
N GLN A 34 -9.42 -0.20 11.78
CA GLN A 34 -10.55 0.66 11.44
C GLN A 34 -10.12 2.11 11.26
N LEU A 35 -9.43 2.69 12.24
CA LEU A 35 -8.97 4.08 12.15
C LEU A 35 -8.00 4.30 10.99
N LEU A 36 -7.12 3.33 10.75
CA LEU A 36 -6.16 3.39 9.64
C LEU A 36 -6.88 3.33 8.29
N THR A 37 -7.91 2.49 8.17
CA THR A 37 -8.75 2.38 6.96
C THR A 37 -9.54 3.66 6.72
N GLU A 38 -10.12 4.26 7.77
CA GLU A 38 -10.79 5.57 7.69
C GLU A 38 -9.85 6.67 7.16
N GLU A 39 -8.58 6.67 7.60
CA GLU A 39 -7.56 7.63 7.19
C GLU A 39 -7.07 7.39 5.76
N VAL A 40 -6.75 6.16 5.39
CA VAL A 40 -6.28 5.80 4.05
C VAL A 40 -7.33 6.15 2.99
N THR A 41 -8.60 5.88 3.30
CA THR A 41 -9.74 6.16 2.43
C THR A 41 -10.29 7.59 2.56
N ASN A 42 -9.62 8.45 3.32
CA ASN A 42 -10.02 9.85 3.42
C ASN A 42 -9.64 10.64 2.15
N GLY A 43 -10.54 11.50 1.67
CA GLY A 43 -10.36 12.27 0.44
C GLY A 43 -9.37 13.44 0.54
N ASP A 44 -8.87 13.74 1.74
CA ASP A 44 -8.09 14.96 2.03
C ASP A 44 -6.66 15.00 1.44
N SER A 45 -6.06 13.85 1.14
CA SER A 45 -4.69 13.75 0.60
C SER A 45 -4.65 12.80 -0.59
N MET A 46 -3.92 13.13 -1.66
CA MET A 46 -3.75 12.25 -2.83
C MET A 46 -2.60 11.25 -2.69
N ALA A 47 -1.73 11.39 -1.68
CA ALA A 47 -0.67 10.43 -1.45
C ALA A 47 -1.26 9.12 -0.88
N ALA A 48 -1.02 8.02 -1.58
CA ALA A 48 -1.34 6.68 -1.08
C ALA A 48 -0.27 6.27 -0.06
N ASP A 49 -0.70 5.99 1.17
CA ASP A 49 0.17 5.43 2.19
C ASP A 49 0.28 3.91 2.00
N VAL A 50 1.25 3.51 1.18
CA VAL A 50 1.51 2.08 0.84
C VAL A 50 1.78 1.26 2.09
N HIS A 51 2.44 1.84 3.09
CA HIS A 51 2.71 1.16 4.36
C HIS A 51 1.40 0.90 5.11
N ALA A 52 0.55 1.92 5.24
CA ALA A 52 -0.77 1.77 5.87
C ALA A 52 -1.65 0.75 5.13
N ILE A 53 -1.68 0.76 3.80
CA ILE A 53 -2.41 -0.24 2.99
C ILE A 53 -1.92 -1.67 3.29
N THR A 54 -0.60 -1.85 3.37
CA THR A 54 0.01 -3.16 3.70
C THR A 54 -0.38 -3.62 5.11
N LEU A 55 -0.35 -2.70 6.09
CA LEU A 55 -0.79 -2.95 7.46
C LEU A 55 -2.26 -3.37 7.49
N ILE A 56 -3.16 -2.62 6.83
CA ILE A 56 -4.58 -2.97 6.72
C ILE A 56 -4.76 -4.37 6.12
N SER A 57 -4.01 -4.71 5.06
CA SER A 57 -4.10 -6.03 4.43
C SER A 57 -3.67 -7.18 5.35
N ARG A 58 -2.72 -6.95 6.25
CA ARG A 58 -2.33 -7.95 7.27
C ARG A 58 -3.41 -8.07 8.34
N ALA A 59 -3.96 -6.94 8.80
CA ALA A 59 -5.03 -6.91 9.80
C ALA A 59 -6.33 -7.56 9.29
N ALA A 60 -6.61 -7.50 7.99
CA ALA A 60 -7.81 -8.09 7.38
C ALA A 60 -7.94 -9.62 7.58
N PHE A 61 -6.89 -10.33 8.00
CA PHE A 61 -6.99 -11.75 8.34
C PHE A 61 -7.63 -12.01 9.71
N GLU A 62 -7.70 -10.99 10.57
CA GLU A 62 -8.42 -11.05 11.84
C GLU A 62 -9.92 -10.78 11.61
N VAL A 63 -10.79 -11.52 12.30
CA VAL A 63 -12.24 -11.51 12.01
C VAL A 63 -12.85 -10.14 12.30
N ASP A 64 -12.54 -9.58 13.46
CA ASP A 64 -13.10 -8.32 13.97
C ASP A 64 -12.62 -7.11 13.14
N ASP A 65 -11.36 -7.12 12.71
CA ASP A 65 -10.79 -6.09 11.84
C ASP A 65 -11.31 -6.21 10.41
N TYR A 66 -11.45 -7.42 9.88
CA TYR A 66 -12.03 -7.64 8.56
C TYR A 66 -13.40 -6.98 8.42
N GLU A 67 -14.33 -7.26 9.35
CA GLU A 67 -15.69 -6.73 9.27
C GLU A 67 -15.69 -5.19 9.27
N ARG A 68 -14.82 -4.58 10.08
CA ARG A 68 -14.67 -3.11 10.13
C ARG A 68 -14.07 -2.54 8.84
N ILE A 69 -13.02 -3.17 8.30
CA ILE A 69 -12.37 -2.74 7.05
C ILE A 69 -13.36 -2.82 5.89
N VAL A 70 -14.04 -3.97 5.76
CA VAL A 70 -15.03 -4.22 4.72
C VAL A 70 -16.19 -3.23 4.80
N HIS A 71 -16.73 -3.02 6.00
CA HIS A 71 -17.79 -2.03 6.21
C HIS A 71 -17.41 -0.62 5.74
N ILE A 72 -16.19 -0.17 6.06
CA ILE A 72 -15.72 1.15 5.60
C ILE A 72 -15.63 1.19 4.07
N LEU A 73 -15.11 0.14 3.44
CA LEU A 73 -14.97 0.09 1.99
C LEU A 73 -16.33 0.11 1.28
N HIS A 74 -17.32 -0.69 1.70
CA HIS A 74 -18.69 -0.63 1.17
C HIS A 74 -19.28 0.78 1.29
N LEU A 75 -19.10 1.42 2.45
CA LEU A 75 -19.61 2.77 2.68
C LEU A 75 -18.95 3.80 1.75
N ARG A 76 -17.68 3.62 1.42
CA ARG A 76 -16.95 4.54 0.51
C ARG A 76 -17.32 4.32 -0.95
N LEU A 77 -17.51 3.07 -1.37
CA LEU A 77 -17.89 2.73 -2.75
C LEU A 77 -19.35 3.13 -3.03
N SER A 78 -20.28 2.79 -2.13
CA SER A 78 -21.70 3.16 -2.27
C SER A 78 -21.98 4.67 -2.26
N LYS A 79 -21.05 5.47 -1.72
CA LYS A 79 -21.11 6.94 -1.71
C LYS A 79 -20.33 7.60 -2.85
N PHE A 80 -19.98 6.83 -3.88
CA PHE A 80 -19.33 7.40 -5.05
C PHE A 80 -20.18 8.54 -5.63
N ASP A 81 -19.54 9.68 -5.83
CA ASP A 81 -20.09 10.86 -6.47
C ASP A 81 -19.00 11.51 -7.35
N GLU A 82 -19.41 12.27 -8.37
CA GLU A 82 -18.46 12.91 -9.28
C GLU A 82 -17.67 14.04 -8.61
N VAL A 83 -18.20 14.61 -7.53
CA VAL A 83 -17.62 15.78 -6.84
C VAL A 83 -16.60 15.38 -5.77
N ASN A 84 -16.88 14.34 -4.98
CA ASN A 84 -16.06 13.84 -3.87
C ASN A 84 -15.49 12.43 -4.16
N TRP A 85 -15.27 12.12 -5.44
CA TRP A 85 -14.74 10.85 -5.97
C TRP A 85 -13.47 10.33 -5.28
N ARG A 86 -12.65 11.22 -4.73
CA ARG A 86 -11.33 10.93 -4.12
C ARG A 86 -11.38 9.84 -3.05
N GLY A 87 -12.40 9.86 -2.19
CA GLY A 87 -12.55 8.86 -1.13
C GLY A 87 -12.84 7.47 -1.70
N SER A 88 -13.74 7.38 -2.67
CA SER A 88 -14.10 6.14 -3.35
C SER A 88 -12.94 5.60 -4.19
N TYR A 89 -12.18 6.47 -4.86
CA TYR A 89 -10.97 6.07 -5.59
C TYR A 89 -9.93 5.43 -4.65
N LYS A 90 -9.69 6.04 -3.49
CA LYS A 90 -8.77 5.46 -2.49
C LYS A 90 -9.29 4.15 -1.92
N ALA A 91 -10.61 4.00 -1.79
CA ALA A 91 -11.22 2.72 -1.43
C ALA A 91 -10.97 1.65 -2.51
N LEU A 92 -11.05 1.99 -3.81
CA LEU A 92 -10.68 1.07 -4.89
C LEU A 92 -9.21 0.66 -4.82
N VAL A 93 -8.30 1.61 -4.57
CA VAL A 93 -6.87 1.31 -4.42
C VAL A 93 -6.61 0.33 -3.27
N LEU A 94 -7.29 0.52 -2.14
CA LEU A 94 -7.21 -0.39 -1.01
C LEU A 94 -7.84 -1.76 -1.34
N LEU A 95 -9.00 -1.78 -2.00
CA LEU A 95 -9.69 -3.01 -2.39
C LEU A 95 -8.86 -3.88 -3.35
N GLU A 96 -8.24 -3.29 -4.37
CA GLU A 96 -7.32 -4.00 -5.27
C GLU A 96 -6.17 -4.66 -4.49
N HIS A 97 -5.60 -3.94 -3.51
CA HIS A 97 -4.54 -4.48 -2.69
C HIS A 97 -5.04 -5.63 -1.81
N LEU A 98 -6.23 -5.52 -1.22
CA LEU A 98 -6.85 -6.59 -0.44
C LEU A 98 -7.18 -7.82 -1.30
N LEU A 99 -7.65 -7.64 -2.53
CA LEU A 99 -7.91 -8.74 -3.48
C LEU A 99 -6.62 -9.52 -3.78
N THR A 100 -5.48 -8.84 -3.86
CA THR A 100 -4.19 -9.46 -4.21
C THR A 100 -3.39 -9.97 -3.00
N HIS A 101 -3.52 -9.36 -1.83
CA HIS A 101 -2.69 -9.64 -0.64
C HIS A 101 -3.49 -10.06 0.62
N GLY A 102 -4.78 -9.74 0.69
CA GLY A 102 -5.65 -10.00 1.83
C GLY A 102 -6.33 -11.38 1.82
N PRO A 103 -7.37 -11.60 2.65
CA PRO A 103 -8.12 -12.85 2.71
C PRO A 103 -8.82 -13.20 1.40
N GLN A 104 -8.96 -14.50 1.12
CA GLN A 104 -9.60 -14.98 -0.11
C GLN A 104 -11.08 -14.55 -0.22
N ARG A 105 -11.78 -14.45 0.93
CA ARG A 105 -13.20 -14.09 1.00
C ARG A 105 -13.53 -12.67 0.51
N ILE A 106 -12.53 -11.78 0.40
CA ILE A 106 -12.74 -10.41 -0.12
C ILE A 106 -13.37 -10.43 -1.52
N ALA A 107 -13.01 -11.39 -2.38
CA ALA A 107 -13.54 -11.43 -3.74
C ALA A 107 -15.06 -11.72 -3.76
N GLU A 108 -15.55 -12.55 -2.84
CA GLU A 108 -16.98 -12.87 -2.72
C GLU A 108 -17.75 -11.74 -2.03
N GLU A 109 -17.15 -11.09 -1.05
CA GLU A 109 -17.74 -9.97 -0.30
C GLU A 109 -18.11 -8.79 -1.20
N PHE A 110 -17.23 -8.42 -2.14
CA PHE A 110 -17.39 -7.23 -2.97
C PHE A 110 -18.10 -7.49 -4.30
N GLU A 111 -18.67 -8.67 -4.53
CA GLU A 111 -19.56 -8.90 -5.67
C GLU A 111 -20.79 -7.98 -5.60
N SER A 112 -21.28 -7.65 -4.40
CA SER A 112 -22.42 -6.75 -4.20
C SER A 112 -22.17 -5.29 -4.62
N ASP A 113 -20.92 -4.89 -4.79
CA ASP A 113 -20.53 -3.51 -5.07
C ASP A 113 -20.10 -3.30 -6.52
N GLN A 114 -20.17 -4.34 -7.36
CA GLN A 114 -19.76 -4.27 -8.78
C GLN A 114 -20.46 -3.14 -9.54
N ASP A 115 -21.73 -2.86 -9.24
CA ASP A 115 -22.48 -1.76 -9.88
C ASP A 115 -21.82 -0.40 -9.59
N PHE A 116 -21.50 -0.12 -8.32
CA PHE A 116 -20.81 1.12 -7.93
C PHE A 116 -19.41 1.22 -8.56
N ILE A 117 -18.68 0.10 -8.63
CA ILE A 117 -17.35 0.07 -9.24
C ILE A 117 -17.45 0.30 -10.75
N THR A 118 -18.51 -0.20 -11.40
CA THR A 118 -18.79 0.02 -12.82
C THR A 118 -19.12 1.48 -13.11
N ASP A 119 -19.88 2.15 -12.23
CA ASP A 119 -20.12 3.60 -12.33
C ASP A 119 -18.80 4.38 -12.26
N MET A 120 -17.90 3.99 -11.36
CA MET A 120 -16.56 4.57 -11.28
C MET A 120 -15.72 4.34 -12.55
N ALA A 121 -15.92 3.23 -13.27
CA ALA A 121 -15.23 2.98 -14.54
C ALA A 121 -15.66 3.95 -15.66
N ASN A 122 -16.84 4.56 -15.53
CA ASN A 122 -17.37 5.56 -16.46
C ASN A 122 -17.05 7.01 -16.04
N PHE A 123 -16.36 7.20 -14.91
CA PHE A 123 -15.98 8.51 -14.39
C PHE A 123 -14.99 9.24 -15.31
N SER A 124 -15.17 10.55 -15.45
CA SER A 124 -14.29 11.43 -16.21
C SER A 124 -14.03 12.73 -15.44
N TYR A 125 -12.77 13.06 -15.23
CA TYR A 125 -12.35 14.30 -14.59
C TYR A 125 -10.91 14.64 -14.95
N VAL A 126 -10.71 15.83 -15.51
CA VAL A 126 -9.39 16.41 -15.76
C VAL A 126 -9.22 17.60 -14.83
N ASP A 127 -8.15 17.62 -14.05
CA ASP A 127 -7.91 18.72 -13.11
C ASP A 127 -7.38 19.99 -13.79
N ASP A 128 -7.30 21.08 -13.02
CA ASP A 128 -6.82 22.39 -13.50
C ASP A 128 -5.35 22.35 -13.97
N LYS A 129 -4.59 21.33 -13.57
CA LYS A 129 -3.20 21.10 -13.98
C LYS A 129 -3.11 20.24 -15.25
N GLY A 130 -4.25 19.79 -15.79
CA GLY A 130 -4.34 18.96 -16.99
C GLY A 130 -4.16 17.46 -16.72
N PHE A 131 -4.18 17.01 -15.46
CA PHE A 131 -4.08 15.60 -15.11
C PHE A 131 -5.44 14.92 -15.21
N ASP A 132 -5.50 13.83 -15.99
CA ASP A 132 -6.70 13.02 -16.17
C ASP A 132 -6.85 12.00 -15.02
N TRP A 133 -7.50 12.47 -13.96
CA TRP A 133 -7.89 11.62 -12.83
C TRP A 133 -8.99 10.63 -13.23
N GLY A 134 -9.87 11.00 -14.17
CA GLY A 134 -10.89 10.12 -14.73
C GLY A 134 -10.29 8.83 -15.28
N LEU A 135 -9.26 8.95 -16.11
CA LEU A 135 -8.54 7.79 -16.65
C LEU A 135 -7.88 6.94 -15.56
N SER A 136 -7.34 7.57 -14.52
CA SER A 136 -6.71 6.85 -13.40
C SER A 136 -7.74 6.05 -12.59
N VAL A 137 -8.89 6.64 -12.29
CA VAL A 137 -10.02 5.97 -11.63
C VAL A 137 -10.56 4.86 -12.50
N LYS A 138 -10.78 5.12 -13.79
CA LYS A 138 -11.27 4.14 -14.76
C LYS A 138 -10.40 2.89 -14.83
N LYS A 139 -9.09 3.06 -15.07
CA LYS A 139 -8.14 1.94 -15.11
C LYS A 139 -8.15 1.13 -13.83
N LYS A 140 -8.31 1.80 -12.68
CA LYS A 140 -8.36 1.15 -11.37
C LYS A 140 -9.67 0.37 -11.17
N ALA A 141 -10.80 0.93 -11.57
CA ALA A 141 -12.09 0.29 -11.50
C ALA A 141 -12.16 -0.95 -12.41
N GLU A 142 -11.75 -0.82 -13.68
CA GLU A 142 -11.68 -1.93 -14.65
C GLU A 142 -10.81 -3.08 -14.13
N ARG A 143 -9.65 -2.76 -13.55
CA ARG A 143 -8.76 -3.71 -12.89
C ARG A 143 -9.46 -4.47 -11.76
N VAL A 144 -10.18 -3.77 -10.89
CA VAL A 144 -10.89 -4.38 -9.76
C VAL A 144 -12.03 -5.26 -10.25
N ILE A 145 -12.78 -4.83 -11.27
CA ILE A 145 -13.84 -5.64 -11.89
C ILE A 145 -13.25 -6.94 -12.45
N GLU A 146 -12.15 -6.88 -13.20
CA GLU A 146 -11.47 -8.07 -13.73
C GLU A 146 -11.05 -9.06 -12.62
N LEU A 147 -10.52 -8.54 -11.51
CA LEU A 147 -10.17 -9.35 -10.33
C LEU A 147 -11.40 -9.98 -9.64
N LEU A 148 -12.55 -9.30 -9.66
CA LEU A 148 -13.80 -9.78 -9.07
C LEU A 148 -14.55 -10.76 -9.98
N GLU A 149 -14.42 -10.66 -11.31
CA GLU A 149 -15.12 -11.52 -12.26
C GLU A 149 -14.31 -12.80 -12.57
N ASP A 150 -13.01 -12.67 -12.86
CA ASP A 150 -12.17 -13.79 -13.27
C ASP A 150 -11.38 -14.38 -12.08
N ARG A 151 -11.87 -15.52 -11.58
CA ARG A 151 -11.23 -16.28 -10.48
C ARG A 151 -9.87 -16.86 -10.85
N VAL A 152 -9.64 -17.24 -12.11
CA VAL A 152 -8.36 -17.78 -12.57
C VAL A 152 -7.34 -16.65 -12.56
N TYR A 153 -7.71 -15.52 -13.15
CA TYR A 153 -6.91 -14.33 -13.18
C TYR A 153 -6.54 -13.83 -11.77
N LEU A 154 -7.52 -13.73 -10.86
CA LEU A 154 -7.28 -13.39 -9.46
C LEU A 154 -6.26 -14.33 -8.79
N LYS A 155 -6.37 -15.63 -9.05
CA LYS A 155 -5.45 -16.63 -8.49
C LYS A 155 -4.02 -16.43 -8.99
N GLU A 156 -3.85 -16.10 -10.27
CA GLU A 156 -2.54 -15.78 -10.85
C GLU A 156 -1.93 -14.51 -10.27
N GLU A 157 -2.74 -13.46 -10.10
CA GLU A 157 -2.32 -12.19 -9.50
C GLU A 157 -1.84 -12.38 -8.06
N ARG A 158 -2.62 -13.11 -7.25
CA ARG A 158 -2.25 -13.47 -5.87
C ARG A 158 -0.98 -14.31 -5.83
N ALA A 159 -0.80 -15.25 -6.76
CA ALA A 159 0.43 -16.04 -6.86
C ALA A 159 1.65 -15.17 -7.22
N ARG A 160 1.48 -14.18 -8.09
CA ARG A 160 2.55 -13.24 -8.46
C ARG A 160 2.92 -12.33 -7.29
N ALA A 161 1.94 -11.80 -6.58
CA ALA A 161 2.14 -10.98 -5.39
C ALA A 161 3.00 -11.72 -4.34
N ARG A 162 2.65 -12.98 -4.03
CA ARG A 162 3.43 -13.82 -3.10
C ARG A 162 4.87 -14.02 -3.58
N LYS A 163 5.08 -14.35 -4.86
CA LYS A 163 6.43 -14.55 -5.43
C LYS A 163 7.31 -13.31 -5.26
N LEU A 164 6.76 -12.11 -5.44
CA LEU A 164 7.50 -10.87 -5.26
C LEU A 164 7.92 -10.68 -3.78
N THR A 165 7.00 -10.93 -2.85
CA THR A 165 7.28 -10.84 -1.41
C THR A 165 8.37 -11.82 -0.96
N PHE A 166 8.34 -13.08 -1.45
CA PHE A 166 9.35 -14.08 -1.11
C PHE A 166 10.69 -13.86 -1.85
N GLY A 167 10.64 -13.41 -3.12
CA GLY A 167 11.83 -13.16 -3.93
C GLY A 167 12.73 -12.06 -3.38
N ILE A 168 12.13 -11.02 -2.78
CA ILE A 168 12.88 -9.92 -2.14
C ILE A 168 13.55 -10.39 -0.83
N LYS A 169 12.95 -11.33 -0.09
CA LYS A 169 13.53 -11.87 1.15
C LYS A 169 14.72 -12.81 0.91
N GLY A 170 14.87 -13.35 -0.31
CA GLY A 170 15.87 -14.37 -0.66
C GLY A 170 17.16 -13.88 -1.31
N PHE A 171 17.31 -12.57 -1.60
CA PHE A 171 18.46 -12.06 -2.37
C PHE A 171 19.73 -11.79 -1.55
N GLY A 172 19.75 -12.18 -0.26
CA GLY A 172 20.81 -11.81 0.69
C GLY A 172 21.83 -12.89 1.07
N SER A 173 21.84 -14.08 0.45
CA SER A 173 22.76 -15.15 0.86
C SER A 173 23.37 -15.92 -0.32
N PHE A 174 24.22 -15.24 -1.08
CA PHE A 174 25.28 -15.90 -1.86
C PHE A 174 26.61 -15.21 -1.57
N SER A 175 27.09 -15.32 -0.34
CA SER A 175 28.54 -15.29 -0.11
C SER A 175 29.09 -16.63 -0.54
N GLN A 176 29.43 -16.75 -1.83
CA GLN A 176 30.32 -17.83 -2.27
C GLN A 176 31.65 -17.66 -1.53
N ASN A 177 31.93 -18.56 -0.60
CA ASN A 177 33.29 -18.81 -0.13
C ASN A 177 34.12 -19.27 -1.32
N VAL A 178 34.84 -18.34 -1.95
CA VAL A 178 35.98 -18.66 -2.79
C VAL A 178 37.20 -18.82 -1.87
N SER A 179 37.33 -20.00 -1.26
CA SER A 179 38.60 -20.41 -0.66
C SER A 179 39.54 -20.83 -1.78
N SER A 180 40.45 -19.94 -2.15
CA SER A 180 41.63 -20.26 -2.94
C SER A 180 42.62 -21.03 -2.08
N THR A 181 42.90 -22.31 -2.40
CA THR A 181 44.25 -22.91 -2.42
C THR A 181 44.18 -24.32 -3.04
N ASP A 182 44.68 -24.39 -4.28
CA ASP A 182 45.70 -25.33 -4.78
C ASP A 182 45.46 -26.86 -4.77
N GLY A 183 45.83 -27.50 -5.89
CA GLY A 183 46.15 -28.93 -5.91
C GLY A 183 45.46 -29.86 -6.92
N THR A 184 45.77 -29.68 -8.21
CA THR A 184 46.01 -30.75 -9.22
C THR A 184 44.88 -31.61 -9.83
N ASN A 185 44.86 -31.54 -11.16
CA ASN A 185 44.61 -32.57 -12.18
C ASN A 185 43.19 -33.06 -12.55
N SER A 186 42.78 -32.49 -13.70
CA SER A 186 42.44 -33.20 -14.96
C SER A 186 41.00 -33.68 -15.23
N HIS A 187 40.59 -33.38 -16.47
CA HIS A 187 39.50 -33.93 -17.28
C HIS A 187 38.05 -33.48 -17.03
N ALA A 188 37.71 -32.36 -17.66
CA ALA A 188 36.81 -32.28 -18.81
C ALA A 188 35.55 -33.20 -18.87
N VAL A 189 34.42 -32.49 -18.95
CA VAL A 189 33.18 -32.69 -19.73
C VAL A 189 32.01 -33.53 -19.17
N LEU A 190 30.86 -32.84 -19.24
CA LEU A 190 29.46 -33.29 -19.39
C LEU A 190 28.63 -33.59 -18.13
N ARG A 191 27.82 -32.57 -17.80
CA ARG A 191 26.36 -32.64 -17.61
C ARG A 191 25.78 -34.06 -17.46
N SER A 192 25.13 -34.30 -16.33
CA SER A 192 23.70 -34.67 -16.29
C SER A 192 23.13 -34.45 -14.89
N ASN A 193 21.99 -33.76 -14.84
CA ASN A 193 21.09 -33.79 -13.70
C ASN A 193 20.55 -35.21 -13.56
N SER A 194 20.65 -35.78 -12.36
CA SER A 194 19.81 -36.91 -11.95
C SER A 194 19.11 -36.55 -10.65
N LEU A 195 17.80 -36.62 -10.71
CA LEU A 195 16.80 -36.55 -9.65
C LEU A 195 17.23 -37.32 -8.39
N LEU A 196 16.91 -36.78 -7.21
CA LEU A 196 16.46 -37.58 -6.07
C LEU A 196 15.70 -36.71 -5.07
N PHE A 197 14.61 -37.31 -4.60
CA PHE A 197 13.54 -36.79 -3.76
C PHE A 197 14.02 -36.36 -2.37
N GLY A 198 13.28 -35.42 -1.78
CA GLY A 198 13.41 -35.01 -0.38
C GLY A 198 12.28 -34.07 0.00
N ASP A 199 11.06 -34.60 0.05
CA ASP A 199 9.89 -33.96 0.63
C ASP A 199 10.04 -33.90 2.16
N HIS A 200 9.96 -32.70 2.74
CA HIS A 200 9.68 -32.54 4.16
C HIS A 200 8.84 -31.28 4.40
N HIS A 201 7.58 -31.53 4.76
CA HIS A 201 6.63 -30.58 5.33
C HIS A 201 7.25 -29.78 6.50
N HIS A 202 7.28 -28.46 6.37
CA HIS A 202 7.27 -27.51 7.48
C HIS A 202 6.27 -26.41 7.13
N HIS A 203 5.00 -26.69 7.42
CA HIS A 203 3.89 -25.79 7.13
C HIS A 203 3.08 -25.60 8.41
N HIS A 204 3.68 -25.05 9.47
CA HIS A 204 2.90 -24.53 10.61
C HIS A 204 3.60 -23.45 11.47
N ASP A 205 4.91 -23.19 11.32
CA ASP A 205 5.59 -22.23 12.21
C ASP A 205 5.81 -20.83 11.61
N VAL A 206 5.78 -20.68 10.28
CA VAL A 206 6.10 -19.39 9.61
C VAL A 206 4.99 -18.34 9.78
N GLU A 207 3.74 -18.78 9.94
CA GLU A 207 2.58 -17.90 10.08
C GLU A 207 2.56 -17.24 11.47
N LEU A 208 2.94 -17.99 12.52
CA LEU A 208 3.00 -17.51 13.89
C LEU A 208 4.14 -16.50 14.09
N GLU A 209 5.32 -16.75 13.50
CA GLU A 209 6.45 -15.81 13.54
C GLU A 209 6.14 -14.51 12.79
N SER A 210 5.43 -14.59 11.66
CA SER A 210 5.01 -13.41 10.89
C SER A 210 3.97 -12.55 11.63
N ASN A 211 3.08 -13.18 12.39
CA ASN A 211 2.06 -12.54 13.22
C ASN A 211 2.67 -11.91 14.48
N LEU A 212 3.64 -12.57 15.11
CA LEU A 212 4.39 -12.02 16.24
C LEU A 212 5.20 -10.78 15.82
N LEU A 213 5.87 -10.83 14.66
CA LEU A 213 6.62 -9.69 14.14
C LEU A 213 5.69 -8.53 13.75
N ALA A 214 4.50 -8.83 13.18
CA ALA A 214 3.45 -7.84 12.94
C ALA A 214 3.03 -7.14 14.24
N SER A 215 2.66 -7.92 15.26
CA SER A 215 2.23 -7.39 16.55
C SER A 215 3.30 -6.53 17.22
N HIS A 216 4.58 -6.88 17.04
CA HIS A 216 5.71 -6.09 17.52
C HIS A 216 5.92 -4.79 16.72
N GLU A 217 5.74 -4.80 15.41
CA GLU A 217 5.76 -3.59 14.58
C GLU A 217 4.60 -2.64 14.92
N TYR A 218 3.39 -3.17 15.15
CA TYR A 218 2.22 -2.39 15.56
C TYR A 218 2.35 -1.79 16.96
N SER A 219 2.83 -2.56 17.94
CA SER A 219 3.12 -2.06 19.28
C SER A 219 4.28 -1.06 19.30
N ASN A 220 5.28 -1.24 18.42
CA ASN A 220 6.33 -0.25 18.21
C ASN A 220 5.81 1.03 17.56
N LEU A 221 4.83 0.98 16.65
CA LEU A 221 4.18 2.18 16.08
C LEU A 221 3.39 2.96 17.13
N LEU A 222 2.67 2.30 18.04
CA LEU A 222 2.07 2.98 19.19
C LEU A 222 3.12 3.52 20.16
N ALA A 223 4.22 2.79 20.39
CA ALA A 223 5.28 3.17 21.32
C ALA A 223 6.18 4.31 20.78
N THR A 224 6.47 4.35 19.48
CA THR A 224 7.21 5.45 18.83
C THR A 224 6.38 6.73 18.83
N ASN A 225 5.08 6.64 18.56
CA ASN A 225 4.16 7.78 18.67
C ASN A 225 4.05 8.29 20.12
N LYS A 226 4.12 7.39 21.12
CA LYS A 226 4.20 7.76 22.55
C LYS A 226 5.52 8.47 22.88
N ARG A 227 6.66 7.99 22.38
CA ARG A 227 7.99 8.63 22.58
C ARG A 227 8.12 9.99 21.89
N MET A 228 7.62 10.13 20.66
CA MET A 228 7.60 11.41 19.95
C MET A 228 6.74 12.48 20.63
N ALA A 229 5.70 12.08 21.36
CA ALA A 229 4.88 12.98 22.15
C ALA A 229 5.59 13.48 23.43
N ASP A 230 6.46 12.67 24.02
CA ASP A 230 7.22 13.00 25.23
C ASP A 230 8.50 13.82 24.91
N ASP A 231 9.13 13.57 23.76
CA ASP A 231 10.35 14.26 23.32
C ASP A 231 10.08 15.68 22.78
N ASN A 232 8.92 15.92 22.15
CA ASN A 232 8.55 17.25 21.65
C ASN A 232 8.27 18.29 22.75
N PHE A 233 8.11 17.89 24.00
CA PHE A 233 7.98 18.83 25.13
C PHE A 233 9.35 19.31 25.66
N LYS A 234 10.44 18.59 25.37
CA LYS A 234 11.80 18.88 25.89
C LYS A 234 12.71 19.64 24.92
N GLY A 235 12.33 19.79 23.65
CA GLY A 235 13.14 20.40 22.60
C GLY A 235 12.99 21.93 22.43
N TRP A 236 12.26 22.64 23.30
CA TRP A 236 12.16 24.11 23.23
C TRP A 236 13.42 24.76 23.80
N SER A 237 14.53 24.75 23.05
CA SER A 237 15.58 25.77 23.18
C SER A 237 16.45 25.87 21.91
N ASN A 238 16.26 26.99 21.20
CA ASN A 238 17.18 27.65 20.25
C ASN A 238 17.83 26.83 19.12
N THR A 239 17.49 27.16 17.87
CA THR A 239 18.32 28.03 17.00
C THR A 239 17.64 28.27 15.66
N TYR A 240 17.53 29.54 15.29
CA TYR A 240 17.07 29.98 13.98
C TYR A 240 18.24 29.89 13.01
N ARG A 241 18.09 29.13 11.92
CA ARG A 241 18.91 29.31 10.72
C ARG A 241 18.04 29.21 9.48
N SER A 242 17.88 30.35 8.84
CA SER A 242 17.22 30.56 7.56
C SER A 242 17.92 29.74 6.46
N HIS A 243 17.15 28.93 5.73
CA HIS A 243 17.42 28.54 4.34
C HIS A 243 16.07 28.50 3.62
N GLY A 244 15.88 29.43 2.68
CA GLY A 244 14.72 29.44 1.81
C GLY A 244 14.90 28.44 0.68
N TYR A 245 13.85 27.69 0.38
CA TYR A 245 13.67 27.04 -0.91
C TYR A 245 12.21 27.12 -1.32
N ALA A 246 12.02 27.32 -2.62
CA ALA A 246 10.78 27.36 -3.35
C ALA A 246 10.02 26.03 -3.21
N MET A 247 8.69 26.10 -3.22
CA MET A 247 7.82 24.94 -3.26
C MET A 247 7.93 24.27 -4.63
N GLU A 248 8.73 23.22 -4.70
CA GLU A 248 8.68 22.19 -5.73
C GLU A 248 7.93 21.02 -5.09
N GLU A 249 6.63 20.90 -5.39
CA GLU A 249 5.85 19.74 -4.95
C GLU A 249 6.23 18.56 -5.83
N ASP A 250 7.18 17.75 -5.35
CA ASP A 250 7.51 16.45 -5.92
C ASP A 250 6.27 15.55 -5.92
N HIS A 251 5.80 15.24 -7.12
CA HIS A 251 4.67 14.35 -7.38
C HIS A 251 5.03 12.90 -7.01
N PRO A 252 4.22 12.19 -6.20
CA PRO A 252 4.53 10.83 -5.81
C PRO A 252 4.10 9.87 -6.93
N PHE A 253 5.10 9.16 -7.47
CA PHE A 253 5.02 7.88 -8.16
C PHE A 253 5.01 7.84 -9.73
N TRP A 254 6.24 7.88 -10.29
CA TRP A 254 6.84 7.16 -11.45
C TRP A 254 6.84 7.67 -12.92
N ASP A 255 8.08 7.64 -13.42
CA ASP A 255 8.71 7.47 -14.75
C ASP A 255 8.15 8.14 -16.02
N LYS A 256 8.99 9.05 -16.55
CA LYS A 256 8.98 9.47 -17.94
C LYS A 256 9.39 8.30 -18.84
N GLU A 257 8.43 7.50 -19.25
CA GLU A 257 8.59 6.68 -20.45
C GLU A 257 8.55 7.62 -21.66
N HIS A 258 9.73 7.95 -22.19
CA HIS A 258 9.86 8.70 -23.43
C HIS A 258 9.37 7.85 -24.60
N GLN A 259 8.07 7.91 -24.89
CA GLN A 259 7.54 7.44 -26.17
C GLN A 259 7.87 8.49 -27.24
N THR A 260 9.05 8.40 -27.86
CA THR A 260 9.34 9.07 -29.12
C THR A 260 8.47 8.45 -30.22
N ARG A 261 7.25 8.99 -30.38
CA ARG A 261 6.50 8.88 -31.63
C ARG A 261 6.92 10.03 -32.53
N VAL A 262 7.67 9.73 -33.58
CA VAL A 262 7.66 10.57 -34.79
C VAL A 262 6.92 9.76 -35.84
N SER A 263 5.70 10.19 -36.14
CA SER A 263 4.98 9.83 -37.35
C SER A 263 4.84 11.10 -38.16
N LEU A 264 5.32 11.11 -39.41
CA LEU A 264 4.71 11.90 -40.47
C LEU A 264 4.67 11.08 -41.76
N LEU A 265 3.50 11.16 -42.38
CA LEU A 265 3.01 10.46 -43.56
C LEU A 265 3.55 11.09 -44.88
N SER A 266 3.63 10.22 -45.89
CA SER A 266 3.38 10.38 -47.35
C SER A 266 3.37 11.74 -48.09
N SER A 267 3.87 11.65 -49.34
CA SER A 267 3.62 12.44 -50.57
C SER A 267 4.39 13.76 -50.67
N ILE A 268 5.19 14.04 -51.70
CA ILE A 268 5.06 13.84 -53.16
C ILE A 268 6.37 13.34 -53.77
#